data_AF-A0A1H9XM46-F1
#
_entry.id   AF-A0A1H9XM46-F1
#
_cell.length_a   1.000
_cell.length_b   1.000
_cell.length_c   1.000
_cell.angle_alpha   90.00
_cell.angle_beta   90.00
_cell.angle_gamma   90.00
#
_symmetry.space_group_name_H-M   'P 1'
#
loop_
_entity.id
_entity.type
_entity.pdbx_description
1 polymer ?
#
loop_
_entity_poly.entity_id
_entity_poly.type
_entity_poly.pdbx_seq_one_letter_code
_entity_poly.pdbx_strand_id
1 'polypeptide(L)'
;MKLSGREAMVAEFDAVGLGQWFRHFTAILELIGGIAVLIPSVSVFGAILMLVVDLGALVAQVGILHIDWVHTVVIAALISLLIYLQRGALARVSSRRRQHG
;
A
#
# COMPACT_ATOMS: atom_id res chain seq x y z
N MET A 1 16.23 -7.33 21.41
CA MET A 1 15.90 -6.18 20.55
C MET A 1 16.38 -6.29 19.09
N LYS A 2 16.60 -7.49 18.51
CA LYS A 2 16.88 -7.64 17.05
C LYS A 2 15.98 -8.67 16.32
N LEU A 3 15.00 -9.24 17.02
CA LEU A 3 13.97 -10.12 16.43
C LEU A 3 12.54 -9.61 16.68
N SER A 4 12.41 -8.51 17.45
CA SER A 4 11.11 -7.97 17.87
C SER A 4 10.26 -7.46 16.70
N GLY A 5 10.86 -7.07 15.58
CA GLY A 5 10.08 -6.61 14.42
C GLY A 5 9.20 -7.71 13.80
N ARG A 6 9.64 -8.98 13.85
CA ARG A 6 8.87 -10.10 13.30
C ARG A 6 7.77 -10.56 14.25
N GLU A 7 8.09 -10.62 15.54
CA GLU A 7 7.14 -10.99 16.59
C GLU A 7 6.08 -9.90 16.82
N ALA A 8 6.47 -8.62 16.76
CA ALA A 8 5.53 -7.50 16.85
C ALA A 8 4.51 -7.54 15.72
N MET A 9 4.94 -7.72 14.46
CA MET A 9 4.01 -7.83 13.33
C MET A 9 3.07 -9.03 13.47
N VAL A 10 3.57 -10.19 13.93
CA VAL A 10 2.72 -11.37 14.18
C VAL A 10 1.69 -11.06 15.26
N ALA A 11 2.10 -10.42 16.36
CA ALA A 11 1.23 -10.02 17.45
C ALA A 11 0.18 -8.97 17.03
N GLU A 12 0.54 -8.03 16.15
CA GLU A 12 -0.40 -7.04 15.62
C GLU A 12 -1.51 -7.71 14.80
N PHE A 13 -1.16 -8.63 13.90
CA PHE A 13 -2.13 -9.39 13.11
C PHE A 13 -2.94 -10.38 13.95
N ASP A 14 -2.37 -10.93 15.02
CA ASP A 14 -3.11 -11.73 16.00
C ASP A 14 -4.11 -10.86 16.78
N ALA A 15 -3.75 -9.63 17.13
CA ALA A 15 -4.65 -8.69 17.80
C ALA A 15 -5.87 -8.31 16.93
N VAL A 16 -5.70 -8.28 15.60
CA VAL A 16 -6.82 -8.12 14.65
C VAL A 16 -7.82 -9.28 14.72
N GLY A 17 -7.42 -10.46 15.20
CA GLY A 17 -8.31 -11.59 15.48
C GLY A 17 -8.74 -12.41 14.26
N LEU A 18 -8.27 -12.06 13.06
CA LEU A 18 -8.54 -12.82 11.82
C LEU A 18 -7.56 -13.97 11.61
N GLY A 19 -6.46 -14.02 12.38
CA GLY A 19 -5.42 -15.04 12.31
C GLY A 19 -4.34 -14.77 11.27
N GLN A 20 -3.28 -15.58 11.30
CA GLN A 20 -2.05 -15.35 10.51
C GLN A 20 -2.23 -15.47 8.98
N TRP A 21 -3.28 -16.13 8.49
CA TRP A 21 -3.57 -16.18 7.05
C TRP A 21 -3.85 -14.78 6.50
N PHE A 22 -4.50 -13.91 7.29
CA PHE A 22 -4.81 -12.53 6.89
C PHE A 22 -3.52 -11.74 6.68
N ARG A 23 -2.50 -11.95 7.53
CA ARG A 23 -1.16 -11.37 7.35
C ARG A 23 -0.55 -11.75 6.01
N HIS A 24 -0.59 -13.04 5.68
CA HIS A 24 -0.04 -13.53 4.42
C HIS A 24 -0.82 -13.01 3.20
N PHE A 25 -2.15 -12.94 3.31
CA PHE A 25 -3.01 -12.39 2.29
C PHE A 25 -2.70 -10.91 2.01
N THR A 26 -2.63 -10.08 3.06
CA THR A 26 -2.26 -8.67 2.94
C THR A 26 -0.86 -8.50 2.35
N ALA A 27 0.13 -9.27 2.81
CA ALA A 27 1.49 -9.21 2.27
C ALA A 27 1.56 -9.55 0.77
N ILE A 28 0.73 -10.49 0.30
CA ILE A 28 0.65 -10.84 -1.13
C ILE A 28 0.01 -9.68 -1.91
N LEU A 29 -1.08 -9.10 -1.41
CA LEU A 29 -1.71 -7.94 -2.05
C LEU A 29 -0.76 -6.75 -2.12
N GLU A 30 0.01 -6.53 -1.07
CA GLU A 30 1.01 -5.46 -1.03
C GLU A 30 2.09 -5.66 -2.10
N LEU A 31 2.57 -6.90 -2.24
CA LEU A 31 3.57 -7.24 -3.25
C LEU A 31 3.02 -7.03 -4.67
N ILE A 32 1.80 -7.50 -4.93
CA ILE A 32 1.14 -7.35 -6.24
C ILE A 32 0.89 -5.87 -6.56
N GLY A 33 0.34 -5.10 -5.62
CA GLY A 33 0.07 -3.68 -5.79
C GLY A 33 1.34 -2.87 -5.99
N GLY A 34 2.38 -3.15 -5.18
CA GLY A 34 3.68 -2.50 -5.29
C GLY A 34 4.35 -2.76 -6.65
N ILE A 35 4.33 -4.00 -7.14
CA ILE A 35 4.83 -4.34 -8.48
C ILE A 35 3.99 -3.66 -9.57
N ALA A 36 2.67 -3.65 -9.44
CA ALA A 36 1.78 -3.04 -10.42
C ALA A 36 1.99 -1.51 -10.54
N VAL A 37 2.26 -0.82 -9.42
CA VAL A 37 2.58 0.63 -9.41
C VAL A 37 3.81 0.98 -10.25
N LEU A 38 4.78 0.05 -10.36
CA LEU A 38 6.00 0.25 -11.15
C LEU A 38 5.78 0.14 -12.67
N ILE A 39 4.69 -0.49 -13.09
CA ILE A 39 4.38 -0.75 -14.49
C ILE A 39 3.41 0.34 -14.99
N PRO A 40 3.83 1.26 -15.90
CA PRO A 40 3.01 2.43 -16.27
C PRO A 40 1.61 2.11 -16.80
N SER A 41 1.43 0.96 -17.44
CA SER A 41 0.13 0.52 -17.99
C SER A 41 -0.86 0.07 -16.93
N VAL A 42 -0.39 -0.41 -15.78
CA VAL A 42 -1.25 -0.92 -14.68
C VAL A 42 -1.06 -0.15 -13.37
N SER A 43 -0.25 0.91 -13.39
CA SER A 43 0.12 1.71 -12.22
C SER A 43 -1.09 2.26 -11.46
N VAL A 44 -2.14 2.69 -12.16
CA VAL A 44 -3.38 3.17 -11.54
C VAL A 44 -4.08 2.05 -10.76
N PHE A 45 -4.14 0.83 -11.32
CA PHE A 45 -4.74 -0.31 -10.64
C PHE A 45 -3.93 -0.73 -9.41
N GLY A 46 -2.60 -0.72 -9.53
CA GLY A 46 -1.71 -0.95 -8.40
C GLY A 46 -1.92 0.06 -7.28
N ALA A 47 -2.05 1.35 -7.62
CA ALA A 47 -2.29 2.42 -6.64
C ALA A 47 -3.65 2.27 -5.94
N ILE A 48 -4.71 1.88 -6.66
CA ILE A 48 -6.02 1.60 -6.06
C ILE A 48 -5.94 0.42 -5.10
N LEU A 49 -5.28 -0.67 -5.49
CA LEU A 49 -5.10 -1.84 -4.62
C LEU A 49 -4.36 -1.48 -3.33
N MET A 50 -3.28 -0.70 -3.44
CA MET A 50 -2.51 -0.19 -2.28
C MET A 50 -3.41 0.65 -1.36
N LEU A 51 -4.18 1.59 -1.91
CA LEU A 51 -5.10 2.42 -1.13
C LEU A 51 -6.13 1.60 -0.35
N VAL A 52 -6.66 0.53 -0.94
CA VAL A 52 -7.63 -0.36 -0.26
C VAL A 52 -6.97 -1.12 0.88
N VAL A 53 -5.75 -1.63 0.67
CA VAL A 53 -4.98 -2.32 1.72
C VAL A 53 -4.67 -1.38 2.88
N ASP A 54 -4.18 -0.17 2.60
CA ASP A 54 -3.87 0.83 3.62
C ASP A 54 -5.12 1.30 4.37
N LEU A 55 -6.27 1.41 3.69
CA LEU A 55 -7.51 1.76 4.36
C LEU A 55 -7.93 0.68 5.37
N GLY A 56 -7.77 -0.59 5.00
CA GLY A 56 -7.99 -1.70 5.93
C GLY A 56 -7.01 -1.66 7.12
N ALA A 57 -5.73 -1.37 6.85
CA ALA A 57 -4.71 -1.22 7.88
C ALA A 57 -5.01 -0.06 8.84
N LEU A 58 -5.48 1.08 8.33
CA LEU A 58 -5.91 2.24 9.13
C LEU A 58 -7.07 1.88 10.06
N VAL A 59 -8.09 1.19 9.55
CA VAL A 59 -9.24 0.75 10.36
C VAL A 59 -8.78 -0.19 11.47
N ALA A 60 -7.89 -1.14 11.17
CA ALA A 60 -7.33 -2.03 12.19
C ALA A 60 -6.48 -1.26 13.23
N GLN A 61 -5.61 -0.35 12.78
CA GLN A 61 -4.76 0.45 13.66
C GLN A 61 -5.56 1.31 14.64
N VAL A 62 -6.58 2.01 14.15
CA VAL A 62 -7.41 2.92 14.95
C VAL A 62 -8.42 2.16 15.80
N GLY A 63 -9.09 1.16 15.22
CA GLY A 63 -10.22 0.48 15.88
C GLY A 63 -9.82 -0.65 16.81
N ILE A 64 -8.68 -1.30 16.57
CA ILE A 64 -8.29 -2.52 17.29
C ILE A 64 -6.99 -2.28 18.06
N LEU A 65 -5.95 -1.83 17.38
CA LEU A 65 -4.61 -1.76 17.95
C LEU A 65 -4.38 -0.50 18.82
N HIS A 66 -5.20 0.55 18.64
CA HIS A 66 -5.06 1.83 19.36
C HIS A 66 -3.64 2.43 19.25
N ILE A 67 -2.92 2.14 18.15
CA ILE A 67 -1.54 2.58 17.91
C ILE A 67 -1.50 4.01 17.36
N ASP A 68 -0.38 4.72 17.58
CA ASP A 68 -0.14 6.08 17.12
C ASP A 68 -0.34 6.26 15.59
N TRP A 69 -1.24 7.18 15.27
CA TRP A 69 -1.72 7.60 13.94
C TRP A 69 -0.63 8.09 12.98
N VAL A 70 0.59 8.31 13.49
CA VAL A 70 1.74 8.82 12.76
C VAL A 70 2.16 7.87 11.65
N HIS A 71 2.13 6.55 11.88
CA HIS A 71 2.59 5.57 10.89
C HIS A 71 1.70 5.56 9.64
N THR A 72 0.39 5.62 9.83
CA THR A 72 -0.60 5.60 8.76
C THR A 72 -0.56 6.89 7.94
N VAL A 73 -0.39 8.04 8.60
CA VAL A 73 -0.28 9.34 7.93
C VAL A 73 0.98 9.42 7.07
N VAL A 74 2.11 8.88 7.53
CA VAL A 74 3.36 8.87 6.76
C VAL A 74 3.22 8.01 5.51
N ILE A 75 2.65 6.82 5.61
CA ILE A 75 2.43 5.92 4.44
C ILE A 75 1.45 6.56 3.45
N ALA A 76 0.33 7.08 3.92
CA ALA A 76 -0.64 7.79 3.08
C ALA A 76 -0.02 9.01 2.38
N ALA A 77 0.83 9.77 3.07
CA ALA A 77 1.55 10.91 2.49
C ALA A 77 2.55 10.47 1.41
N LEU A 78 3.29 9.38 1.64
CA LEU A 78 4.26 8.83 0.67
C LEU A 78 3.57 8.30 -0.59
N ILE A 79 2.44 7.61 -0.45
CA ILE A 79 1.66 7.11 -1.59
C ILE A 79 1.01 8.28 -2.34
N SER A 80 0.48 9.28 -1.63
CA SER A 80 -0.06 10.49 -2.25
C SER A 80 1.01 11.26 -3.03
N LEU A 81 2.23 11.36 -2.48
CA LEU A 81 3.39 11.96 -3.15
C LEU A 81 3.82 11.14 -4.38
N LEU A 82 3.86 9.82 -4.27
CA LEU A 82 4.21 8.93 -5.38
C LEU A 82 3.21 9.05 -6.53
N ILE A 83 1.90 9.08 -6.22
CA ILE A 83 0.85 9.34 -7.20
C ILE A 83 1.07 10.72 -7.83
N TYR A 84 1.35 11.77 -7.05
CA TYR A 84 1.60 13.11 -7.57
C TYR A 84 2.80 13.16 -8.54
N LEU A 85 3.91 12.52 -8.19
CA LEU A 85 5.12 12.44 -9.02
C LEU A 85 4.89 11.62 -10.30
N GLN A 86 4.10 10.54 -10.22
CA GLN A 86 3.79 9.70 -11.38
C GLN A 86 2.78 10.33 -12.36
N ARG A 87 1.97 11.32 -11.95
CA ARG A 87 1.07 12.07 -12.85
C ARG A 87 1.80 12.62 -14.08
N GLY A 88 3.03 13.13 -13.90
CA GLY A 88 3.86 13.65 -14.99
C GLY A 88 4.49 12.59 -15.90
N ALA A 89 4.66 11.35 -15.41
CA ALA A 89 5.13 10.23 -16.22
C ALA A 89 3.98 9.64 -17.07
N LEU A 90 2.77 9.53 -16.50
CA LEU A 90 1.57 9.09 -17.19
C LEU A 90 1.15 10.06 -18.32
N ALA A 91 1.29 11.37 -18.10
CA ALA A 91 1.03 12.38 -19.13
C ALA A 91 1.97 12.27 -20.35
N ARG A 92 3.23 11.82 -20.16
CA ARG A 92 4.21 11.66 -21.24
C ARG A 92 4.06 10.37 -22.03
N VAL A 93 3.52 9.32 -21.42
CA VAL A 93 3.19 8.07 -22.12
C VAL A 93 1.94 8.25 -22.99
N SER A 94 0.94 9.03 -22.55
CA SER A 94 -0.25 9.30 -23.34
C SER A 94 0.03 10.17 -24.58
N SER A 95 0.96 11.12 -24.48
CA SER A 95 1.32 12.00 -25.60
C SER A 95 2.10 11.27 -26.70
N ARG A 96 2.88 10.24 -26.39
CA ARG A 96 3.58 9.41 -27.39
C ARG A 96 2.65 8.54 -28.23
N ARG A 97 1.54 8.05 -27.67
CA ARG A 97 0.52 7.28 -28.42
C ARG A 97 -0.26 8.12 -29.42
N ARG A 98 -0.35 9.44 -29.21
CA ARG A 98 -1.10 10.36 -30.07
C ARG A 98 -0.32 10.90 -31.28
N GLN A 99 0.99 10.67 -31.36
CA GLN A 99 1.85 11.15 -32.46
C GLN A 99 2.18 10.06 -33.50
N HIS A 100 1.73 8.82 -33.29
CA HIS A 100 1.94 7.69 -34.21
C HIS A 100 0.64 7.05 -34.72
N GLY A 101 -0.48 7.77 -34.61
CA GLY A 101 -1.74 7.47 -35.31
C GLY A 101 -2.17 8.69 -36.10
#